data_AF-A0A163TDM3-F1
#
_entry.id   AF-A0A163TDM3-F1
#
_cell.length_a   1.000
_cell.length_b   1.000
_cell.length_c   1.000
_cell.angle_alpha   90.00
_cell.angle_beta   90.00
_cell.angle_gamma   90.00
#
_symmetry.space_group_name_H-M   'P 1'
#
loop_
_entity.id
_entity.type
_entity.pdbx_description
1 polymer ?
#
loop_
_entity_poly.entity_id
_entity_poly.type
_entity_poly.pdbx_seq_one_letter_code
_entity_poly.pdbx_strand_id
1 'polypeptide(L)'
;MLGAGLVFGNAPVALAECTIDGEVEAPPFTSLEGGDDLVCNDVELTGTIEAATVEEGDDSVTITLGDGMPDGEGASDTKVTSSEGVAISLDNDTKVIIYGDAELNALDTGVYATGDDNTVEVVGGTIESYGYGVVADGDDNTVELVSGTIEAAFNGVTGNGANFTVTVSGGTIDAEWVGIHTTGEDSIVTVSGGTIEAEQEGVSSEGDNSTVTVSGGTIGSIYAGVYSVGDDSTVTVSDGAIEAEREGVHTSGDDSTVTVSGGRIESKYAGVYSVGDSATVTVSGGTIDAEWGGVHTTGEDSIVKVSDGTIEAEREGVYTTGDNSTVTVSGGTIESKYAGVYSVGDSATVTVSGGTIDALWGGVHTSGDNSTVTVSGGTIEAEEEGVYTIGNNSTVTVSGGTIEAEQEGVYSEGDDSTVTVSGGTIEADDYGINIHGDRTTVTVSGGTVRTTEENGTAIYFEFTGEGSPENWAGSLTIGTGATVEGNLLAESGTFA
;
A
#
# COMPACT_ATOMS: atom_id res chain seq x y z
N MET A 1 -52.27 32.26 -49.32
CA MET A 1 -51.38 32.31 -48.14
C MET A 1 -50.13 31.55 -48.52
N LEU A 2 -49.05 32.27 -48.85
CA LEU A 2 -47.76 31.71 -49.20
C LEU A 2 -46.95 31.59 -47.90
N GLY A 3 -46.56 30.37 -47.53
CA GLY A 3 -45.69 30.11 -46.40
C GLY A 3 -44.25 30.44 -46.79
N ALA A 4 -43.61 31.33 -46.04
CA ALA A 4 -42.18 31.58 -46.12
C ALA A 4 -41.45 30.46 -45.36
N GLY A 5 -40.71 29.62 -46.09
CA GLY A 5 -39.73 28.72 -45.51
C GLY A 5 -38.46 29.50 -45.20
N LEU A 6 -38.06 29.53 -43.93
CA LEU A 6 -36.73 29.97 -43.50
C LEU A 6 -35.73 28.89 -43.92
N VAL A 7 -34.86 29.24 -44.87
CA VAL A 7 -33.67 28.45 -45.21
C VAL A 7 -32.57 28.92 -44.26
N PHE A 8 -32.16 28.07 -43.32
CA PHE A 8 -30.90 28.28 -42.60
C PHE A 8 -29.77 27.98 -43.58
N GLY A 9 -28.92 28.98 -43.84
CA GLY A 9 -27.67 28.75 -44.56
C GLY A 9 -26.76 27.85 -43.72
N ASN A 10 -25.89 27.08 -44.39
CA ASN A 10 -24.89 26.25 -43.73
C ASN A 10 -24.17 27.07 -42.65
N ALA A 11 -24.05 26.51 -41.45
CA ALA A 11 -23.21 27.09 -40.41
C ALA A 11 -21.78 27.29 -40.96
N PRO A 12 -21.06 28.34 -40.54
CA PRO A 12 -19.63 28.44 -40.84
C PRO A 12 -18.96 27.14 -40.37
N VAL A 13 -18.23 26.50 -41.26
CA VAL A 13 -17.33 25.41 -40.89
C VAL A 13 -16.21 26.07 -40.10
N ALA A 14 -15.93 25.61 -38.87
CA ALA A 14 -14.77 26.05 -38.12
C ALA A 14 -13.53 25.79 -39.00
N LEU A 15 -12.67 26.79 -39.14
CA LEU A 15 -11.41 26.62 -39.86
C LEU A 15 -10.40 26.08 -38.86
N ALA A 16 -9.76 24.97 -39.21
CA ALA A 16 -8.58 24.48 -38.53
C ALA A 16 -7.51 25.58 -38.46
N GLU A 17 -7.21 26.06 -37.26
CA GLU A 17 -6.25 27.15 -37.04
C GLU A 17 -5.60 27.06 -35.66
N CYS A 18 -4.37 27.57 -35.57
CA CYS A 18 -3.75 27.91 -34.30
C CYS A 18 -3.81 29.42 -34.11
N THR A 19 -4.06 29.86 -32.88
CA THR A 19 -4.03 31.28 -32.51
C THR A 19 -3.08 31.51 -31.35
N ILE A 20 -2.32 32.60 -31.39
CA ILE A 20 -1.56 33.14 -30.25
C ILE A 20 -2.29 34.42 -29.83
N ASP A 21 -2.77 34.49 -28.59
CA ASP A 21 -3.56 35.62 -28.06
C ASP A 21 -4.80 35.96 -28.93
N GLY A 22 -5.36 34.95 -29.59
CA GLY A 22 -6.49 35.07 -30.52
C GLY A 22 -6.14 35.59 -31.91
N GLU A 23 -4.86 35.80 -32.23
CA GLU A 23 -4.39 36.09 -33.60
C GLU A 23 -3.94 34.80 -34.30
N VAL A 24 -4.44 34.56 -35.51
CA VAL A 24 -4.15 33.33 -36.28
C VAL A 24 -2.69 33.31 -36.72
N GLU A 25 -1.97 32.26 -36.34
CA GLU A 25 -0.56 32.04 -36.66
C GLU A 25 -0.35 30.72 -37.40
N ALA A 26 0.64 30.69 -38.30
CA ALA A 26 0.95 29.52 -39.11
C ALA A 26 2.25 28.86 -38.64
N PRO A 27 2.30 27.53 -38.45
CA PRO A 27 3.51 26.83 -38.04
C PRO A 27 4.65 26.96 -39.09
N PRO A 28 5.93 26.86 -38.67
CA PRO A 28 6.40 26.53 -37.32
C PRO A 28 6.41 27.73 -36.36
N PHE A 29 6.10 27.50 -35.09
CA PHE A 29 6.23 28.49 -34.02
C PHE A 29 7.70 28.54 -33.58
N THR A 30 8.32 29.72 -33.60
CA THR A 30 9.78 29.84 -33.33
C THR A 30 10.14 30.03 -31.86
N SER A 31 9.17 30.33 -31.00
CA SER A 31 9.17 30.31 -29.52
C SER A 31 7.91 31.04 -29.05
N LEU A 32 7.21 30.51 -28.04
CA LEU A 32 6.22 31.28 -27.28
C LEU A 32 6.94 32.06 -26.17
N GLU A 33 6.56 33.32 -25.96
CA GLU A 33 7.09 34.21 -24.92
C GLU A 33 6.12 34.30 -23.73
N GLY A 34 6.63 34.78 -22.58
CA GLY A 34 5.82 34.91 -21.36
C GLY A 34 4.53 35.72 -21.57
N GLY A 35 3.40 35.12 -21.19
CA GLY A 35 2.05 35.66 -21.36
C GLY A 35 1.30 35.19 -22.60
N ASP A 36 1.96 34.48 -23.52
CA ASP A 36 1.31 33.93 -24.72
C ASP A 36 0.32 32.81 -24.37
N ASP A 37 -0.84 32.83 -25.04
CA ASP A 37 -1.83 31.73 -25.04
C ASP A 37 -1.96 31.12 -26.44
N LEU A 38 -1.28 29.99 -26.67
CA LEU A 38 -1.37 29.22 -27.92
C LEU A 38 -2.56 28.26 -27.84
N VAL A 39 -3.54 28.44 -28.73
CA VAL A 39 -4.68 27.52 -28.88
C VAL A 39 -4.66 26.93 -30.28
N CYS A 40 -4.62 25.61 -30.40
CA CYS A 40 -4.63 24.91 -31.68
C CYS A 40 -5.79 23.91 -31.74
N ASN A 41 -6.69 24.11 -32.70
CA ASN A 41 -7.86 23.26 -32.92
C ASN A 41 -7.92 22.77 -34.37
N ASP A 42 -8.19 21.48 -34.51
CA ASP A 42 -8.36 20.74 -35.75
C ASP A 42 -7.16 20.76 -36.72
N VAL A 43 -5.94 20.89 -36.18
CA VAL A 43 -4.71 21.10 -36.97
C VAL A 43 -3.73 19.93 -36.86
N GLU A 44 -3.04 19.63 -37.97
CA GLU A 44 -1.88 18.74 -37.97
C GLU A 44 -0.57 19.57 -37.91
N LEU A 45 0.19 19.39 -36.84
CA LEU A 45 1.49 20.00 -36.59
C LEU A 45 2.59 18.95 -36.67
N THR A 46 3.73 19.33 -37.25
CA THR A 46 4.93 18.49 -37.30
C THR A 46 6.10 19.21 -36.68
N GLY A 47 6.88 18.49 -35.87
CA GLY A 47 8.01 19.03 -35.11
C GLY A 47 7.68 19.24 -33.64
N THR A 48 8.58 19.91 -32.93
CA THR A 48 8.43 20.25 -31.51
C THR A 48 7.73 21.60 -31.37
N ILE A 49 6.78 21.70 -30.43
CA ILE A 49 6.27 22.98 -29.95
C ILE A 49 7.13 23.40 -28.76
N GLU A 50 7.86 24.51 -28.87
CA GLU A 50 8.74 25.02 -27.81
C GLU A 50 8.11 26.26 -27.14
N ALA A 51 7.92 26.18 -25.83
CA ALA A 51 7.55 27.31 -24.98
C ALA A 51 8.64 27.53 -23.94
N ALA A 52 9.05 28.79 -23.77
CA ALA A 52 10.01 29.16 -22.74
C ALA A 52 9.68 30.53 -22.18
N THR A 53 9.62 30.64 -20.86
CA THR A 53 9.61 31.95 -20.18
C THR A 53 11.04 32.50 -20.14
N VAL A 54 11.17 33.82 -20.22
CA VAL A 54 12.48 34.47 -20.43
C VAL A 54 13.18 34.77 -19.10
N GLU A 55 12.42 35.09 -18.05
CA GLU A 55 12.91 35.30 -16.68
C GLU A 55 11.93 34.73 -15.63
N GLU A 56 12.46 34.19 -14.52
CA GLU A 56 11.67 33.77 -13.34
C GLU A 56 10.69 34.88 -12.92
N GLY A 57 9.39 34.56 -12.88
CA GLY A 57 8.33 35.50 -12.50
C GLY A 57 7.73 36.34 -13.64
N ASP A 58 8.07 36.03 -14.90
CA ASP A 58 7.32 36.49 -16.06
C ASP A 58 5.93 35.82 -16.13
N ASP A 59 5.03 36.36 -16.97
CA ASP A 59 3.70 35.79 -17.16
C ASP A 59 3.81 34.36 -17.75
N SER A 60 3.02 33.41 -17.21
CA SER A 60 3.01 32.00 -17.65
C SER A 60 2.64 31.85 -19.12
N VAL A 61 3.27 30.92 -19.85
CA VAL A 61 2.81 30.50 -21.19
C VAL A 61 1.74 29.42 -21.05
N THR A 62 0.66 29.50 -21.84
CA THR A 62 -0.36 28.44 -21.93
C THR A 62 -0.42 27.86 -23.33
N ILE A 63 -0.41 26.53 -23.43
CA ILE A 63 -0.64 25.80 -24.69
C ILE A 63 -1.89 24.94 -24.52
N THR A 64 -2.88 25.17 -25.39
CA THR A 64 -4.13 24.40 -25.44
C THR A 64 -4.23 23.67 -26.78
N LEU A 65 -4.33 22.34 -26.72
CA LEU A 65 -4.49 21.49 -27.90
C LEU A 65 -5.86 20.81 -27.88
N GLY A 66 -6.62 20.99 -28.96
CA GLY A 66 -7.98 20.49 -29.12
C GLY A 66 -9.02 21.36 -28.45
N ASP A 67 -10.29 21.15 -28.83
CA ASP A 67 -11.43 21.92 -28.31
C ASP A 67 -12.35 21.11 -27.37
N GLY A 68 -12.07 19.82 -27.22
CA GLY A 68 -12.80 18.90 -26.35
C GLY A 68 -14.21 18.56 -26.83
N MET A 69 -14.60 18.98 -28.04
CA MET A 69 -15.83 18.53 -28.69
C MET A 69 -15.51 17.31 -29.57
N PRO A 70 -16.26 16.20 -29.44
CA PRO A 70 -16.09 15.07 -30.34
C PRO A 70 -16.48 15.52 -31.74
N ASP A 71 -15.48 15.66 -32.57
CA ASP A 71 -15.61 15.99 -33.95
C ASP A 71 -16.37 14.88 -34.67
N GLY A 72 -17.54 15.23 -35.22
CA GLY A 72 -18.37 14.25 -35.93
C GLY A 72 -17.58 13.59 -37.06
N GLU A 73 -17.86 12.31 -37.37
CA GLU A 73 -17.14 11.50 -38.38
C GLU A 73 -16.59 12.35 -39.56
N GLY A 74 -15.27 12.59 -39.57
CA GLY A 74 -14.55 13.25 -40.66
C GLY A 74 -14.10 14.69 -40.45
N ALA A 75 -14.22 15.26 -39.25
CA ALA A 75 -13.44 16.44 -38.87
C ALA A 75 -12.03 16.02 -38.36
N SER A 76 -11.07 16.93 -38.49
CA SER A 76 -9.65 16.63 -38.32
C SER A 76 -9.27 16.86 -36.88
N ASP A 77 -8.95 15.81 -36.14
CA ASP A 77 -8.42 15.88 -34.78
C ASP A 77 -7.12 16.72 -34.72
N THR A 78 -6.88 17.40 -33.60
CA THR A 78 -5.62 18.13 -33.40
C THR A 78 -4.48 17.14 -33.23
N LYS A 79 -3.53 17.10 -34.16
CA LYS A 79 -2.43 16.13 -34.13
C LYS A 79 -1.08 16.82 -34.09
N VAL A 80 -0.24 16.48 -33.12
CA VAL A 80 1.17 16.90 -33.06
C VAL A 80 2.03 15.67 -33.29
N THR A 81 2.92 15.70 -34.30
CA THR A 81 3.85 14.60 -34.57
C THR A 81 5.28 15.11 -34.58
N SER A 82 6.11 14.62 -33.65
CA SER A 82 7.54 14.95 -33.61
C SER A 82 8.40 13.75 -33.96
N SER A 83 9.13 13.88 -35.08
CA SER A 83 10.20 12.96 -35.46
C SER A 83 11.56 13.33 -34.86
N GLU A 84 11.63 14.40 -34.06
CA GLU A 84 12.89 14.91 -33.49
C GLU A 84 13.07 14.50 -32.02
N GLY A 85 12.10 13.80 -31.44
CA GLY A 85 12.16 13.22 -30.10
C GLY A 85 11.00 13.70 -29.23
N VAL A 86 10.89 15.02 -29.03
CA VAL A 86 9.91 15.64 -28.12
C VAL A 86 8.76 16.26 -28.89
N ALA A 87 7.49 16.04 -28.52
CA ALA A 87 6.36 16.72 -29.15
C ALA A 87 6.12 18.14 -28.59
N ILE A 88 6.18 18.31 -27.28
CA ILE A 88 6.07 19.60 -26.61
C ILE A 88 7.22 19.77 -25.61
N SER A 89 7.95 20.88 -25.70
CA SER A 89 9.00 21.27 -24.76
C SER A 89 8.58 22.53 -24.01
N LEU A 90 8.57 22.48 -22.67
CA LEU A 90 8.19 23.59 -21.78
C LEU A 90 9.40 24.00 -20.94
N ASP A 91 9.44 25.27 -20.53
CA ASP A 91 10.43 25.80 -19.59
C ASP A 91 9.81 26.87 -18.68
N ASN A 92 9.94 26.68 -17.36
CA ASN A 92 9.46 27.47 -16.20
C ASN A 92 8.06 28.11 -16.32
N ASP A 93 7.22 27.95 -15.30
CA ASP A 93 5.91 28.61 -15.20
C ASP A 93 4.98 28.35 -16.41
N THR A 94 5.11 27.19 -17.06
CA THR A 94 4.37 26.92 -18.31
C THR A 94 3.27 25.86 -18.11
N LYS A 95 2.11 26.09 -18.74
CA LYS A 95 0.96 25.18 -18.70
C LYS A 95 0.63 24.58 -20.07
N VAL A 96 0.42 23.27 -20.12
CA VAL A 96 -0.15 22.55 -21.28
C VAL A 96 -1.49 21.94 -20.91
N ILE A 97 -2.48 22.07 -21.81
CA ILE A 97 -3.80 21.43 -21.71
C ILE A 97 -4.07 20.63 -22.99
N ILE A 98 -4.39 19.35 -22.83
CA ILE A 98 -4.68 18.42 -23.94
C ILE A 98 -6.13 17.95 -23.80
N TYR A 99 -6.95 18.25 -24.81
CA TYR A 99 -8.37 17.89 -24.86
C TYR A 99 -8.66 16.60 -25.65
N GLY A 100 -9.92 16.15 -25.61
CA GLY A 100 -10.41 14.85 -26.10
C GLY A 100 -10.04 14.45 -27.52
N ASP A 101 -9.91 15.44 -28.40
CA ASP A 101 -9.64 15.35 -29.84
C ASP A 101 -8.15 15.60 -30.17
N ALA A 102 -7.28 15.72 -29.16
CA ALA A 102 -5.85 15.94 -29.38
C ALA A 102 -5.05 14.63 -29.34
N GLU A 103 -4.10 14.48 -30.26
CA GLU A 103 -3.21 13.33 -30.37
C GLU A 103 -1.75 13.80 -30.49
N LEU A 104 -0.92 13.48 -29.50
CA LEU A 104 0.51 13.76 -29.49
C LEU A 104 1.27 12.47 -29.80
N ASN A 105 2.09 12.49 -30.84
CA ASN A 105 2.94 11.38 -31.25
C ASN A 105 4.41 11.80 -31.21
N ALA A 106 5.19 11.15 -30.36
CA ALA A 106 6.60 11.48 -30.17
C ALA A 106 7.52 10.27 -30.33
N LEU A 107 8.73 10.48 -30.87
CA LEU A 107 9.75 9.43 -30.96
C LEU A 107 10.45 9.13 -29.63
N ASP A 108 10.38 10.02 -28.64
CA ASP A 108 11.08 9.86 -27.37
C ASP A 108 10.27 10.40 -26.18
N THR A 109 9.71 11.61 -26.26
CA THR A 109 8.93 12.18 -25.14
C THR A 109 7.71 12.94 -25.62
N GLY A 110 6.53 12.63 -25.09
CA GLY A 110 5.30 13.37 -25.42
C GLY A 110 5.40 14.83 -24.99
N VAL A 111 5.52 15.07 -23.69
CA VAL A 111 5.72 16.40 -23.10
C VAL A 111 6.96 16.39 -22.22
N TYR A 112 7.90 17.31 -22.47
CA TYR A 112 9.11 17.49 -21.68
C TYR A 112 9.12 18.89 -21.07
N ALA A 113 9.05 18.99 -19.75
CA ALA A 113 9.07 20.26 -19.02
C ALA A 113 10.38 20.40 -18.23
N THR A 114 11.02 21.56 -18.30
CA THR A 114 12.18 21.92 -17.46
C THR A 114 11.88 23.12 -16.59
N GLY A 115 12.58 23.21 -15.46
CA GLY A 115 12.39 24.27 -14.50
C GLY A 115 11.19 24.03 -13.58
N ASP A 116 10.82 25.07 -12.85
CA ASP A 116 9.86 24.95 -11.75
C ASP A 116 8.44 25.36 -12.18
N ASP A 117 7.43 24.97 -11.40
CA ASP A 117 6.04 25.42 -11.54
C ASP A 117 5.36 25.10 -12.89
N ASN A 118 5.82 24.09 -13.64
CA ASN A 118 5.14 23.67 -14.87
C ASN A 118 3.92 22.80 -14.59
N THR A 119 2.90 22.89 -15.44
CA THR A 119 1.67 22.09 -15.35
C THR A 119 1.35 21.39 -16.66
N VAL A 120 1.09 20.09 -16.62
CA VAL A 120 0.55 19.31 -17.76
C VAL A 120 -0.82 18.74 -17.37
N GLU A 121 -1.87 19.19 -18.05
CA GLU A 121 -3.25 18.77 -17.81
C GLU A 121 -3.79 17.99 -19.02
N VAL A 122 -4.10 16.71 -18.82
CA VAL A 122 -4.69 15.83 -19.83
C VAL A 122 -6.18 15.65 -19.50
N VAL A 123 -7.00 16.47 -20.16
CA VAL A 123 -8.47 16.46 -20.02
C VAL A 123 -9.11 15.44 -20.95
N GLY A 124 -8.35 14.97 -21.95
CA GLY A 124 -8.69 13.88 -22.86
C GLY A 124 -7.54 13.64 -23.84
N GLY A 125 -7.86 13.03 -24.99
CA GLY A 125 -6.90 12.82 -26.05
C GLY A 125 -5.92 11.69 -25.74
N THR A 126 -4.86 11.63 -26.54
CA THR A 126 -3.82 10.61 -26.44
C THR A 126 -2.44 11.23 -26.51
N ILE A 127 -1.57 10.88 -25.56
CA ILE A 127 -0.12 11.06 -25.67
C ILE A 127 0.48 9.68 -25.95
N GLU A 128 1.04 9.48 -27.13
CA GLU A 128 1.74 8.26 -27.53
C GLU A 128 3.23 8.56 -27.74
N SER A 129 4.09 7.83 -27.03
CA SER A 129 5.54 8.02 -27.07
C SER A 129 6.33 6.71 -27.05
N TYR A 130 7.39 6.64 -27.85
CA TYR A 130 8.33 5.50 -27.83
C TYR A 130 9.37 5.56 -26.70
N GLY A 131 9.31 6.56 -25.83
CA GLY A 131 10.09 6.64 -24.60
C GLY A 131 9.19 6.98 -23.43
N TYR A 132 9.17 8.25 -23.05
CA TYR A 132 8.41 8.78 -21.91
C TYR A 132 7.11 9.44 -22.37
N GLY A 133 6.02 9.30 -21.62
CA GLY A 133 4.79 10.05 -21.90
C GLY A 133 4.95 11.52 -21.55
N VAL A 134 5.08 11.82 -20.25
CA VAL A 134 5.36 13.15 -19.70
C VAL A 134 6.60 13.09 -18.82
N VAL A 135 7.50 14.06 -18.97
CA VAL A 135 8.67 14.24 -18.10
C VAL A 135 8.69 15.69 -17.61
N ALA A 136 8.92 15.89 -16.32
CA ALA A 136 9.12 17.20 -15.72
C ALA A 136 10.35 17.21 -14.81
N ASP A 137 11.31 18.07 -15.11
CA ASP A 137 12.57 18.25 -14.37
C ASP A 137 12.57 19.63 -13.68
N GLY A 138 12.52 19.66 -12.36
CA GLY A 138 12.45 20.86 -11.51
C GLY A 138 11.45 20.70 -10.37
N ASP A 139 11.41 21.67 -9.47
CA ASP A 139 10.57 21.65 -8.27
C ASP A 139 9.14 22.11 -8.60
N ASP A 140 8.17 21.73 -7.76
CA ASP A 140 6.77 22.23 -7.81
C ASP A 140 6.01 21.95 -9.13
N ASN A 141 6.52 21.04 -9.97
CA ASN A 141 5.86 20.64 -11.22
C ASN A 141 4.62 19.75 -10.95
N THR A 142 3.60 19.88 -11.82
CA THR A 142 2.31 19.18 -11.67
C THR A 142 1.88 18.47 -12.96
N VAL A 143 1.38 17.24 -12.83
CA VAL A 143 0.72 16.49 -13.91
C VAL A 143 -0.67 16.03 -13.48
N GLU A 144 -1.70 16.40 -14.23
CA GLU A 144 -3.08 16.03 -13.97
C GLU A 144 -3.67 15.22 -15.12
N LEU A 145 -4.05 13.97 -14.88
CA LEU A 145 -4.81 13.14 -15.79
C LEU A 145 -6.29 13.08 -15.35
N VAL A 146 -7.13 13.82 -16.07
CA VAL A 146 -8.58 13.86 -15.83
C VAL A 146 -9.30 12.82 -16.67
N SER A 147 -8.92 12.67 -17.94
CA SER A 147 -9.35 11.59 -18.83
C SER A 147 -8.36 11.43 -20.00
N GLY A 148 -8.60 10.53 -20.94
CA GLY A 148 -7.70 10.28 -22.06
C GLY A 148 -6.67 9.18 -21.77
N THR A 149 -5.61 9.14 -22.57
CA THR A 149 -4.60 8.07 -22.51
C THR A 149 -3.18 8.65 -22.58
N ILE A 150 -2.29 8.18 -21.71
CA ILE A 150 -0.84 8.33 -21.83
C ILE A 150 -0.28 6.93 -22.08
N GLU A 151 0.27 6.70 -23.28
CA GLU A 151 0.90 5.44 -23.70
C GLU A 151 2.40 5.68 -23.93
N ALA A 152 3.24 4.94 -23.21
CA ALA A 152 4.69 5.15 -23.23
C ALA A 152 5.46 3.83 -23.21
N ALA A 153 6.50 3.71 -24.05
CA ALA A 153 7.35 2.51 -24.06
C ALA A 153 8.38 2.46 -22.90
N PHE A 154 8.35 3.42 -21.97
CA PHE A 154 9.18 3.40 -20.77
C PHE A 154 8.38 3.86 -19.55
N ASN A 155 8.36 5.17 -19.23
CA ASN A 155 7.54 5.69 -18.15
C ASN A 155 6.36 6.49 -18.67
N GLY A 156 5.19 6.30 -18.09
CA GLY A 156 4.02 7.12 -18.41
C GLY A 156 4.23 8.57 -17.98
N VAL A 157 4.53 8.78 -16.70
CA VAL A 157 4.87 10.09 -16.13
C VAL A 157 6.17 9.98 -15.33
N THR A 158 7.12 10.88 -15.55
CA THR A 158 8.34 11.03 -14.77
C THR A 158 8.44 12.44 -14.20
N GLY A 159 8.62 12.57 -12.88
CA GLY A 159 8.94 13.84 -12.23
C GLY A 159 10.27 13.75 -11.49
N ASN A 160 11.15 14.74 -11.70
CA ASN A 160 12.44 14.85 -11.02
C ASN A 160 12.56 16.22 -10.34
N GLY A 161 12.37 16.27 -9.04
CA GLY A 161 12.41 17.51 -8.25
C GLY A 161 11.54 17.39 -7.00
N ALA A 162 11.70 18.34 -6.08
CA ALA A 162 10.90 18.39 -4.86
C ALA A 162 9.45 18.79 -5.16
N ASN A 163 8.52 18.39 -4.30
CA ASN A 163 7.09 18.75 -4.38
C ASN A 163 6.39 18.36 -5.70
N PHE A 164 6.91 17.38 -6.44
CA PHE A 164 6.28 16.96 -7.69
C PHE A 164 4.90 16.34 -7.44
N THR A 165 3.88 16.83 -8.13
CA THR A 165 2.50 16.39 -7.92
C THR A 165 1.93 15.68 -9.14
N VAL A 166 1.41 14.48 -8.96
CA VAL A 166 0.64 13.75 -9.98
C VAL A 166 -0.76 13.44 -9.47
N THR A 167 -1.78 13.83 -10.23
CA THR A 167 -3.18 13.49 -9.93
C THR A 167 -3.80 12.73 -11.08
N VAL A 168 -4.28 11.50 -10.82
CA VAL A 168 -5.05 10.69 -11.74
C VAL A 168 -6.48 10.58 -11.22
N SER A 169 -7.42 11.22 -11.92
CA SER A 169 -8.85 11.19 -11.60
C SER A 169 -9.69 10.41 -12.61
N GLY A 170 -9.10 10.07 -13.77
CA GLY A 170 -9.68 9.26 -14.82
C GLY A 170 -8.63 8.86 -15.85
N GLY A 171 -9.07 8.35 -17.00
CA GLY A 171 -8.17 7.98 -18.11
C GLY A 171 -7.32 6.74 -17.85
N THR A 172 -6.32 6.55 -18.71
CA THR A 172 -5.37 5.43 -18.65
C THR A 172 -3.94 5.94 -18.76
N ILE A 173 -3.06 5.46 -17.89
CA ILE A 173 -1.60 5.49 -18.07
C ILE A 173 -1.18 4.05 -18.36
N ASP A 174 -0.61 3.81 -19.53
CA ASP A 174 -0.09 2.50 -19.95
C ASP A 174 1.40 2.65 -20.28
N ALA A 175 2.25 1.97 -19.52
CA ALA A 175 3.70 2.12 -19.62
C ALA A 175 4.44 0.77 -19.62
N GLU A 176 5.47 0.60 -20.44
CA GLU A 176 6.24 -0.66 -20.43
C GLU A 176 7.13 -0.81 -19.17
N TRP A 177 7.46 0.25 -18.44
CA TRP A 177 8.34 0.17 -17.27
C TRP A 177 7.66 0.66 -15.98
N VAL A 178 7.44 1.97 -15.83
CA VAL A 178 6.79 2.53 -14.65
C VAL A 178 5.63 3.43 -15.06
N GLY A 179 4.45 3.25 -14.45
CA GLY A 179 3.29 4.09 -14.76
C GLY A 179 3.55 5.54 -14.38
N ILE A 180 3.84 5.78 -13.10
CA ILE A 180 4.24 7.07 -12.55
C ILE A 180 5.54 6.91 -11.76
N HIS A 181 6.61 7.61 -12.14
CA HIS A 181 7.88 7.65 -11.43
C HIS A 181 8.15 9.06 -10.92
N THR A 182 8.41 9.21 -9.62
CA THR A 182 8.72 10.50 -9.00
C THR A 182 10.01 10.37 -8.20
N THR A 183 10.93 11.31 -8.37
CA THR A 183 12.15 11.42 -7.57
C THR A 183 12.24 12.80 -6.95
N GLY A 184 12.56 12.87 -5.66
CA GLY A 184 12.64 14.12 -4.90
C GLY A 184 11.74 14.10 -3.66
N GLU A 185 12.13 14.88 -2.66
CA GLU A 185 11.41 15.01 -1.38
C GLU A 185 10.01 15.60 -1.58
N ASP A 186 9.08 15.27 -0.67
CA ASP A 186 7.72 15.85 -0.63
C ASP A 186 6.87 15.59 -1.89
N SER A 187 7.20 14.57 -2.68
CA SER A 187 6.43 14.21 -3.89
C SER A 187 5.04 13.66 -3.53
N ILE A 188 4.01 14.00 -4.31
CA ILE A 188 2.62 13.61 -4.07
C ILE A 188 2.03 12.92 -5.29
N VAL A 189 1.59 11.68 -5.15
CA VAL A 189 0.82 10.95 -6.17
C VAL A 189 -0.58 10.62 -5.64
N THR A 190 -1.61 11.08 -6.33
CA THR A 190 -3.01 10.81 -5.98
C THR A 190 -3.73 10.10 -7.11
N VAL A 191 -4.24 8.90 -6.84
CA VAL A 191 -5.08 8.11 -7.74
C VAL A 191 -6.48 8.02 -7.14
N SER A 192 -7.42 8.74 -7.75
CA SER A 192 -8.84 8.80 -7.34
C SER A 192 -9.78 8.16 -8.37
N GLY A 193 -9.26 7.82 -9.54
CA GLY A 193 -9.95 7.15 -10.63
C GLY A 193 -8.95 6.66 -11.68
N GLY A 194 -9.46 6.26 -12.85
CA GLY A 194 -8.62 5.83 -13.97
C GLY A 194 -7.93 4.48 -13.76
N THR A 195 -7.02 4.17 -14.68
CA THR A 195 -6.20 2.95 -14.67
C THR A 195 -4.74 3.32 -14.91
N ILE A 196 -3.84 2.77 -14.10
CA ILE A 196 -2.40 2.82 -14.32
C ILE A 196 -1.94 1.38 -14.50
N GLU A 197 -1.43 1.03 -15.68
CA GLU A 197 -0.82 -0.26 -15.97
C GLU A 197 0.65 -0.07 -16.28
N ALA A 198 1.50 -0.88 -15.67
CA ALA A 198 2.93 -0.88 -15.98
C ALA A 198 3.58 -2.25 -15.81
N GLU A 199 4.62 -2.59 -16.58
CA GLU A 199 5.24 -3.91 -16.36
C GLU A 199 6.02 -3.97 -15.04
N GLN A 200 6.83 -2.97 -14.65
CA GLN A 200 7.59 -3.04 -13.40
C GLN A 200 6.76 -2.49 -12.21
N GLU A 201 6.56 -1.18 -12.15
CA GLU A 201 5.93 -0.51 -11.02
C GLU A 201 4.76 0.34 -11.48
N GLY A 202 3.60 0.22 -10.83
CA GLY A 202 2.46 1.07 -11.17
C GLY A 202 2.75 2.52 -10.79
N VAL A 203 3.10 2.73 -9.52
CA VAL A 203 3.60 4.01 -8.97
C VAL A 203 4.91 3.76 -8.25
N SER A 204 5.93 4.56 -8.57
CA SER A 204 7.26 4.56 -7.97
C SER A 204 7.55 5.97 -7.42
N SER A 205 7.73 6.09 -6.10
CA SER A 205 7.93 7.37 -5.43
C SER A 205 9.15 7.31 -4.53
N GLU A 206 10.23 7.97 -4.98
CA GLU A 206 11.55 7.93 -4.36
C GLU A 206 11.94 9.32 -3.81
N GLY A 207 11.85 9.48 -2.49
CA GLY A 207 12.23 10.69 -1.78
C GLY A 207 11.57 10.74 -0.41
N ASP A 208 12.22 11.40 0.55
CA ASP A 208 11.68 11.53 1.90
C ASP A 208 10.36 12.33 1.91
N ASN A 209 9.49 12.05 2.87
CA ASN A 209 8.17 12.68 3.02
C ASN A 209 7.22 12.51 1.82
N SER A 210 7.50 11.57 0.91
CA SER A 210 6.65 11.35 -0.26
C SER A 210 5.33 10.70 0.12
N THR A 211 4.26 11.05 -0.59
CA THR A 211 2.90 10.58 -0.31
C THR A 211 2.26 9.96 -1.54
N VAL A 212 1.78 8.73 -1.42
CA VAL A 212 0.94 8.05 -2.43
C VAL A 212 -0.44 7.79 -1.84
N THR A 213 -1.49 8.29 -2.49
CA THR A 213 -2.88 8.06 -2.09
C THR A 213 -3.69 7.39 -3.19
N VAL A 214 -4.28 6.24 -2.88
CA VAL A 214 -5.15 5.45 -3.75
C VAL A 214 -6.56 5.43 -3.16
N SER A 215 -7.40 6.36 -3.62
CA SER A 215 -8.79 6.56 -3.20
C SER A 215 -9.82 6.14 -4.26
N GLY A 216 -9.34 5.57 -5.36
CA GLY A 216 -10.14 5.00 -6.43
C GLY A 216 -9.22 4.48 -7.54
N GLY A 217 -9.81 4.14 -8.68
CA GLY A 217 -9.05 3.62 -9.83
C GLY A 217 -8.43 2.24 -9.61
N THR A 218 -7.61 1.84 -10.58
CA THR A 218 -6.85 0.59 -10.55
C THR A 218 -5.38 0.88 -10.86
N ILE A 219 -4.48 0.27 -10.10
CA ILE A 219 -3.04 0.26 -10.36
C ILE A 219 -2.62 -1.20 -10.55
N GLY A 220 -2.15 -1.53 -11.76
CA GLY A 220 -1.70 -2.85 -12.16
C GLY A 220 -0.20 -2.88 -12.47
N SER A 221 0.53 -3.88 -11.95
CA SER A 221 1.93 -4.12 -12.31
C SER A 221 2.46 -5.54 -12.06
N ILE A 222 3.71 -5.83 -12.47
CA ILE A 222 4.36 -7.11 -12.13
C ILE A 222 5.14 -7.03 -10.82
N TYR A 223 5.97 -6.00 -10.62
CA TYR A 223 6.84 -5.94 -9.45
C TYR A 223 6.14 -5.37 -8.23
N ALA A 224 5.74 -4.09 -8.28
CA ALA A 224 5.02 -3.47 -7.17
C ALA A 224 3.92 -2.54 -7.66
N GLY A 225 2.72 -2.66 -7.09
CA GLY A 225 1.63 -1.77 -7.44
C GLY A 225 1.97 -0.33 -7.04
N VAL A 226 2.36 -0.17 -5.78
CA VAL A 226 2.99 1.06 -5.26
C VAL A 226 4.35 0.71 -4.65
N TYR A 227 5.40 1.40 -5.09
CA TYR A 227 6.77 1.30 -4.59
C TYR A 227 7.19 2.67 -4.06
N SER A 228 7.41 2.79 -2.75
CA SER A 228 7.77 4.05 -2.10
C SER A 228 9.05 3.89 -1.29
N VAL A 229 10.01 4.78 -1.50
CA VAL A 229 11.32 4.73 -0.86
C VAL A 229 11.68 6.12 -0.36
N GLY A 230 12.07 6.22 0.91
CA GLY A 230 12.38 7.48 1.58
C GLY A 230 11.83 7.50 3.00
N ASP A 231 12.52 8.18 3.90
CA ASP A 231 12.09 8.31 5.29
C ASP A 231 10.78 9.12 5.36
N ASP A 232 9.96 8.89 6.39
CA ASP A 232 8.68 9.59 6.60
C ASP A 232 7.65 9.44 5.44
N SER A 233 7.85 8.47 4.53
CA SER A 233 6.97 8.27 3.37
C SER A 233 5.62 7.68 3.78
N THR A 234 4.55 8.07 3.09
CA THR A 234 3.18 7.65 3.40
C THR A 234 2.46 7.04 2.20
N VAL A 235 1.91 5.84 2.35
CA VAL A 235 0.99 5.22 1.38
C VAL A 235 -0.38 5.02 2.01
N THR A 236 -1.43 5.52 1.36
CA THR A 236 -2.82 5.37 1.82
C THR A 236 -3.69 4.71 0.75
N VAL A 237 -4.40 3.64 1.09
CA VAL A 237 -5.38 2.96 0.25
C VAL A 237 -6.76 3.02 0.93
N SER A 238 -7.73 3.62 0.27
CA SER A 238 -9.07 3.85 0.87
C SER A 238 -10.24 3.29 0.06
N ASP A 239 -10.17 3.21 -1.27
CA ASP A 239 -11.28 2.69 -2.09
C ASP A 239 -10.83 2.10 -3.46
N GLY A 240 -9.57 2.29 -3.88
CA GLY A 240 -9.06 1.78 -5.16
C GLY A 240 -8.60 0.32 -5.13
N ALA A 241 -8.17 -0.18 -6.30
CA ALA A 241 -7.60 -1.50 -6.46
C ALA A 241 -6.11 -1.41 -6.80
N ILE A 242 -5.28 -2.20 -6.11
CA ILE A 242 -3.87 -2.39 -6.42
C ILE A 242 -3.67 -3.88 -6.72
N GLU A 243 -3.20 -4.20 -7.91
CA GLU A 243 -2.97 -5.57 -8.39
C GLU A 243 -1.50 -5.68 -8.83
N ALA A 244 -0.71 -6.52 -8.16
CA ALA A 244 0.70 -6.69 -8.49
C ALA A 244 1.09 -8.17 -8.48
N GLU A 245 2.03 -8.63 -9.32
CA GLU A 245 2.46 -10.02 -9.20
C GLU A 245 3.31 -10.27 -7.95
N ARG A 246 4.18 -9.33 -7.54
CA ARG A 246 5.04 -9.52 -6.37
C ARG A 246 4.51 -8.77 -5.14
N GLU A 247 4.61 -7.46 -5.06
CA GLU A 247 4.24 -6.69 -3.86
C GLU A 247 3.07 -5.74 -4.17
N GLY A 248 1.98 -5.78 -3.41
CA GLY A 248 0.90 -4.81 -3.61
C GLY A 248 1.39 -3.40 -3.30
N VAL A 249 1.84 -3.19 -2.06
CA VAL A 249 2.50 -1.97 -1.60
C VAL A 249 3.87 -2.32 -1.02
N HIS A 250 4.92 -1.68 -1.50
CA HIS A 250 6.27 -1.71 -0.94
C HIS A 250 6.63 -0.34 -0.37
N THR A 251 7.08 -0.28 0.87
CA THR A 251 7.67 0.92 1.48
C THR A 251 9.04 0.61 2.07
N SER A 252 10.04 1.46 1.81
CA SER A 252 11.37 1.35 2.41
C SER A 252 11.87 2.72 2.91
N GLY A 253 11.99 2.88 4.22
CA GLY A 253 12.46 4.10 4.89
C GLY A 253 12.01 4.14 6.35
N ASP A 254 12.77 4.80 7.21
CA ASP A 254 12.42 4.93 8.62
C ASP A 254 11.14 5.78 8.76
N ASP A 255 10.36 5.52 9.81
CA ASP A 255 9.09 6.22 10.10
C ASP A 255 8.03 6.16 8.97
N SER A 256 8.23 5.30 7.97
CA SER A 256 7.28 5.12 6.85
C SER A 256 5.93 4.56 7.33
N THR A 257 4.84 5.03 6.72
CA THR A 257 3.47 4.66 7.09
C THR A 257 2.68 4.10 5.92
N VAL A 258 2.06 2.94 6.11
CA VAL A 258 1.05 2.38 5.20
C VAL A 258 -0.31 2.31 5.89
N THR A 259 -1.34 2.89 5.29
CA THR A 259 -2.72 2.82 5.80
C THR A 259 -3.66 2.21 4.76
N VAL A 260 -4.30 1.11 5.10
CA VAL A 260 -5.39 0.49 4.34
C VAL A 260 -6.68 0.66 5.11
N SER A 261 -7.58 1.50 4.61
CA SER A 261 -8.87 1.82 5.24
C SER A 261 -10.07 1.38 4.40
N GLY A 262 -9.79 0.87 3.20
CA GLY A 262 -10.74 0.31 2.24
C GLY A 262 -9.98 -0.16 1.00
N GLY A 263 -10.67 -0.33 -0.12
CA GLY A 263 -10.07 -0.82 -1.36
C GLY A 263 -9.65 -2.31 -1.32
N ARG A 264 -8.96 -2.74 -2.38
CA ARG A 264 -8.39 -4.10 -2.53
C ARG A 264 -6.91 -4.00 -2.88
N ILE A 265 -6.08 -4.78 -2.18
CA ILE A 265 -4.68 -5.02 -2.53
C ILE A 265 -4.54 -6.51 -2.82
N GLU A 266 -4.11 -6.87 -4.02
CA GLU A 266 -3.92 -8.24 -4.46
C GLU A 266 -2.47 -8.45 -4.92
N SER A 267 -1.81 -9.50 -4.41
CA SER A 267 -0.44 -9.83 -4.80
C SER A 267 -0.08 -11.32 -4.68
N LYS A 268 1.03 -11.78 -5.28
CA LYS A 268 1.51 -13.16 -5.08
C LYS A 268 2.64 -13.27 -4.06
N TYR A 269 3.31 -12.20 -3.68
CA TYR A 269 4.30 -12.25 -2.61
C TYR A 269 3.77 -11.56 -1.35
N ALA A 270 3.76 -10.24 -1.29
CA ALA A 270 3.31 -9.54 -0.09
C ALA A 270 2.26 -8.49 -0.42
N GLY A 271 1.13 -8.50 0.28
CA GLY A 271 0.10 -7.48 0.11
C GLY A 271 0.65 -6.11 0.49
N VAL A 272 1.22 -6.02 1.69
CA VAL A 272 2.01 -4.88 2.15
C VAL A 272 3.38 -5.38 2.61
N TYR A 273 4.45 -4.80 2.08
CA TYR A 273 5.84 -5.07 2.46
C TYR A 273 6.50 -3.76 2.92
N SER A 274 6.81 -3.65 4.21
CA SER A 274 7.31 -2.42 4.82
C SER A 274 8.64 -2.66 5.52
N VAL A 275 9.65 -1.83 5.22
CA VAL A 275 11.00 -1.95 5.76
C VAL A 275 11.46 -0.58 6.28
N GLY A 276 11.95 -0.53 7.51
CA GLY A 276 12.44 0.69 8.16
C GLY A 276 12.14 0.66 9.64
N ASP A 277 12.98 1.31 10.44
CA ASP A 277 12.74 1.43 11.87
C ASP A 277 11.51 2.33 12.11
N SER A 278 10.72 2.03 13.14
CA SER A 278 9.47 2.73 13.46
C SER A 278 8.40 2.71 12.34
N ALA A 279 8.55 1.86 11.33
CA ALA A 279 7.57 1.71 10.26
C ALA A 279 6.20 1.31 10.82
N THR A 280 5.13 1.92 10.29
CA THR A 280 3.76 1.72 10.77
C THR A 280 2.84 1.22 9.65
N VAL A 281 2.22 0.05 9.84
CA VAL A 281 1.14 -0.44 8.96
C VAL A 281 -0.18 -0.48 9.72
N THR A 282 -1.22 0.16 9.17
CA THR A 282 -2.57 0.17 9.73
C THR A 282 -3.58 -0.39 8.73
N VAL A 283 -4.28 -1.45 9.11
CA VAL A 283 -5.42 -2.03 8.39
C VAL A 283 -6.69 -1.77 9.21
N SER A 284 -7.56 -0.96 8.67
CA SER A 284 -8.79 -0.46 9.31
C SER A 284 -10.01 -0.57 8.39
N GLY A 285 -9.89 -1.39 7.35
CA GLY A 285 -10.90 -1.68 6.33
C GLY A 285 -10.24 -2.33 5.11
N GLY A 286 -11.03 -2.60 4.08
CA GLY A 286 -10.54 -3.15 2.80
C GLY A 286 -10.14 -4.62 2.88
N THR A 287 -9.53 -5.10 1.79
CA THR A 287 -9.04 -6.48 1.66
C THR A 287 -7.60 -6.48 1.18
N ILE A 288 -6.74 -7.20 1.90
CA ILE A 288 -5.38 -7.54 1.48
C ILE A 288 -5.36 -9.03 1.21
N ASP A 289 -5.06 -9.41 -0.03
CA ASP A 289 -5.05 -10.80 -0.52
C ASP A 289 -3.66 -11.08 -1.12
N ALA A 290 -2.89 -11.99 -0.51
CA ALA A 290 -1.51 -12.22 -0.88
C ALA A 290 -1.10 -13.69 -0.81
N GLU A 291 -0.46 -14.27 -1.84
CA GLU A 291 -0.13 -15.70 -1.74
C GLU A 291 0.94 -15.99 -0.65
N TRP A 292 1.95 -15.15 -0.42
CA TRP A 292 2.96 -15.42 0.61
C TRP A 292 2.64 -14.73 1.95
N GLY A 293 2.61 -13.41 2.03
CA GLY A 293 2.38 -12.69 3.28
C GLY A 293 1.35 -11.56 3.14
N GLY A 294 0.39 -11.46 4.04
CA GLY A 294 -0.61 -10.39 3.99
C GLY A 294 0.05 -9.03 4.26
N VAL A 295 0.55 -8.86 5.48
CA VAL A 295 1.36 -7.71 5.91
C VAL A 295 2.71 -8.22 6.40
N HIS A 296 3.80 -7.72 5.82
CA HIS A 296 5.17 -8.02 6.21
C HIS A 296 5.90 -6.74 6.61
N THR A 297 6.42 -6.67 7.83
CA THR A 297 7.13 -5.50 8.36
C THR A 297 8.48 -5.89 8.96
N THR A 298 9.54 -5.13 8.64
CA THR A 298 10.90 -5.34 9.15
C THR A 298 11.51 -4.03 9.64
N GLY A 299 11.91 -3.97 10.90
CA GLY A 299 12.58 -2.82 11.52
C GLY A 299 12.34 -2.76 13.03
N GLU A 300 13.26 -2.17 13.79
CA GLU A 300 13.07 -1.93 15.23
C GLU A 300 11.87 -1.00 15.46
N ASP A 301 11.18 -1.17 16.60
CA ASP A 301 10.03 -0.33 17.00
C ASP A 301 8.85 -0.30 15.99
N SER A 302 8.82 -1.23 15.02
CA SER A 302 7.77 -1.30 14.00
C SER A 302 6.39 -1.61 14.57
N ILE A 303 5.33 -1.06 13.98
CA ILE A 303 3.96 -1.16 14.47
C ILE A 303 3.02 -1.68 13.38
N VAL A 304 2.30 -2.76 13.66
CA VAL A 304 1.17 -3.23 12.83
C VAL A 304 -0.14 -3.16 13.62
N LYS A 305 -1.15 -2.52 13.06
CA LYS A 305 -2.49 -2.39 13.66
C LYS A 305 -3.56 -2.93 12.71
N VAL A 306 -4.33 -3.90 13.16
CA VAL A 306 -5.52 -4.42 12.47
C VAL A 306 -6.73 -4.11 13.35
N SER A 307 -7.67 -3.33 12.81
CA SER A 307 -8.85 -2.86 13.56
C SER A 307 -10.17 -3.12 12.84
N ASP A 308 -10.13 -3.24 11.53
CA ASP A 308 -11.20 -3.69 10.65
C ASP A 308 -10.57 -4.13 9.32
N GLY A 309 -11.33 -4.75 8.42
CA GLY A 309 -10.85 -5.28 7.15
C GLY A 309 -10.43 -6.76 7.19
N THR A 310 -9.99 -7.25 6.05
CA THR A 310 -9.62 -8.66 5.86
C THR A 310 -8.19 -8.77 5.34
N ILE A 311 -7.39 -9.63 5.96
CA ILE A 311 -6.06 -10.03 5.49
C ILE A 311 -6.11 -11.52 5.21
N GLU A 312 -5.96 -11.92 3.95
CA GLU A 312 -5.90 -13.32 3.51
C GLU A 312 -4.49 -13.58 2.97
N ALA A 313 -3.81 -14.60 3.49
CA ALA A 313 -2.51 -15.00 2.98
C ALA A 313 -2.26 -16.51 2.99
N GLU A 314 -1.44 -17.08 2.10
CA GLU A 314 -1.16 -18.52 2.24
C GLU A 314 -0.12 -18.84 3.31
N ARG A 315 0.82 -17.95 3.63
CA ARG A 315 1.84 -18.23 4.66
C ARG A 315 1.53 -17.48 5.94
N GLU A 316 1.90 -16.21 6.05
CA GLU A 316 1.67 -15.41 7.25
C GLU A 316 0.65 -14.30 6.99
N GLY A 317 -0.38 -14.18 7.85
CA GLY A 317 -1.32 -13.06 7.77
C GLY A 317 -0.61 -11.75 8.08
N VAL A 318 0.00 -11.68 9.27
CA VAL A 318 0.89 -10.59 9.68
C VAL A 318 2.24 -11.16 10.10
N TYR A 319 3.32 -10.69 9.49
CA TYR A 319 4.69 -11.04 9.82
C TYR A 319 5.48 -9.79 10.21
N THR A 320 6.06 -9.79 11.42
CA THR A 320 6.87 -8.67 11.92
C THR A 320 8.23 -9.14 12.42
N THR A 321 9.30 -8.45 12.03
CA THR A 321 10.64 -8.69 12.55
C THR A 321 11.29 -7.39 13.03
N GLY A 322 11.95 -7.45 14.17
CA GLY A 322 12.62 -6.30 14.80
C GLY A 322 12.30 -6.22 16.29
N ASP A 323 13.27 -5.75 17.06
CA ASP A 323 13.13 -5.58 18.50
C ASP A 323 12.07 -4.50 18.80
N ASN A 324 11.35 -4.68 19.91
CA ASN A 324 10.25 -3.80 20.36
C ASN A 324 9.09 -3.66 19.36
N SER A 325 9.00 -4.52 18.35
CA SER A 325 7.89 -4.51 17.40
C SER A 325 6.54 -4.77 18.10
N THR A 326 5.48 -4.11 17.61
CA THR A 326 4.15 -4.19 18.19
C THR A 326 3.11 -4.57 17.15
N VAL A 327 2.36 -5.65 17.39
CA VAL A 327 1.18 -6.04 16.60
C VAL A 327 -0.07 -5.89 17.46
N THR A 328 -1.08 -5.17 16.97
CA THR A 328 -2.38 -5.03 17.64
C THR A 328 -3.51 -5.46 16.72
N VAL A 329 -4.27 -6.47 17.13
CA VAL A 329 -5.52 -6.90 16.48
C VAL A 329 -6.68 -6.54 17.40
N SER A 330 -7.55 -5.63 16.95
CA SER A 330 -8.69 -5.12 17.71
C SER A 330 -10.04 -5.34 17.01
N GLY A 331 -9.99 -5.83 15.77
CA GLY A 331 -11.12 -6.15 14.90
C GLY A 331 -10.60 -6.76 13.59
N GLY A 332 -11.48 -6.87 12.60
CA GLY A 332 -11.14 -7.47 11.30
C GLY A 332 -10.96 -8.99 11.33
N THR A 333 -10.51 -9.54 10.20
CA THR A 333 -10.22 -10.96 10.00
C THR A 333 -8.81 -11.12 9.44
N ILE A 334 -8.03 -12.05 10.01
CA ILE A 334 -6.74 -12.48 9.51
C ILE A 334 -6.84 -13.98 9.23
N GLU A 335 -6.76 -14.39 7.96
CA GLU A 335 -6.78 -15.79 7.54
C GLU A 335 -5.42 -16.15 6.94
N SER A 336 -4.83 -17.25 7.41
CA SER A 336 -3.56 -17.73 6.87
C SER A 336 -3.41 -19.25 6.91
N LYS A 337 -2.45 -19.84 6.17
CA LYS A 337 -2.17 -21.29 6.34
C LYS A 337 -1.03 -21.59 7.30
N TYR A 338 -0.04 -20.70 7.46
CA TYR A 338 1.03 -20.93 8.43
C TYR A 338 0.72 -20.20 9.73
N ALA A 339 0.89 -18.88 9.80
CA ALA A 339 0.66 -18.16 11.04
C ALA A 339 -0.22 -16.93 10.86
N GLY A 340 -1.23 -16.77 11.71
CA GLY A 340 -2.11 -15.61 11.68
C GLY A 340 -1.32 -14.34 11.99
N VAL A 341 -0.63 -14.34 13.12
CA VAL A 341 0.39 -13.35 13.48
C VAL A 341 1.71 -14.05 13.79
N TYR A 342 2.80 -13.61 13.20
CA TYR A 342 4.15 -14.12 13.41
C TYR A 342 5.11 -12.97 13.72
N SER A 343 5.53 -12.85 14.99
CA SER A 343 6.39 -11.74 15.44
C SER A 343 7.73 -12.25 15.96
N VAL A 344 8.84 -11.65 15.50
CA VAL A 344 10.19 -12.02 15.89
C VAL A 344 10.98 -10.79 16.34
N GLY A 345 11.60 -10.85 17.50
CA GLY A 345 12.42 -9.78 18.06
C GLY A 345 12.28 -9.74 19.57
N ASP A 346 13.32 -9.25 20.25
CA ASP A 346 13.26 -9.11 21.69
C ASP A 346 12.25 -8.02 22.05
N SER A 347 11.51 -8.21 23.15
CA SER A 347 10.47 -7.31 23.62
C SER A 347 9.31 -7.10 22.63
N ALA A 348 9.12 -8.01 21.67
CA ALA A 348 7.97 -7.98 20.77
C ALA A 348 6.65 -8.06 21.55
N THR A 349 5.65 -7.28 21.14
CA THR A 349 4.34 -7.21 21.80
C THR A 349 3.22 -7.52 20.82
N VAL A 350 2.44 -8.56 21.10
CA VAL A 350 1.22 -8.89 20.35
C VAL A 350 -0.01 -8.71 21.25
N THR A 351 -0.99 -7.91 20.82
CA THR A 351 -2.25 -7.70 21.55
C THR A 351 -3.45 -8.05 20.67
N VAL A 352 -4.26 -9.00 21.11
CA VAL A 352 -5.54 -9.37 20.52
C VAL A 352 -6.66 -8.96 21.46
N SER A 353 -7.50 -8.03 21.03
CA SER A 353 -8.61 -7.45 21.81
C SER A 353 -9.97 -7.57 21.12
N GLY A 354 -9.97 -8.02 19.86
CA GLY A 354 -11.14 -8.24 19.01
C GLY A 354 -10.72 -8.92 17.70
N GLY A 355 -11.66 -9.09 16.77
CA GLY A 355 -11.41 -9.72 15.47
C GLY A 355 -11.31 -11.24 15.51
N THR A 356 -11.00 -11.82 14.35
CA THR A 356 -10.75 -13.25 14.16
C THR A 356 -9.37 -13.45 13.56
N ILE A 357 -8.59 -14.35 14.15
CA ILE A 357 -7.35 -14.87 13.58
C ILE A 357 -7.58 -16.36 13.33
N ASP A 358 -7.50 -16.79 12.08
CA ASP A 358 -7.66 -18.18 11.65
C ASP A 358 -6.38 -18.61 10.91
N ALA A 359 -5.72 -19.65 11.40
CA ALA A 359 -4.48 -20.17 10.86
C ALA A 359 -4.46 -21.70 10.88
N LEU A 360 -3.72 -22.38 9.99
CA LEU A 360 -3.54 -23.83 10.15
C LEU A 360 -2.45 -24.14 11.18
N TRP A 361 -1.26 -23.55 11.06
CA TRP A 361 -0.18 -23.87 11.99
C TRP A 361 -0.32 -23.12 13.33
N GLY A 362 -0.10 -21.80 13.35
CA GLY A 362 -0.11 -21.01 14.59
C GLY A 362 -1.05 -19.81 14.53
N GLY A 363 -1.95 -19.65 15.49
CA GLY A 363 -2.79 -18.45 15.57
C GLY A 363 -1.94 -17.20 15.80
N VAL A 364 -1.23 -17.16 16.93
CA VAL A 364 -0.24 -16.13 17.28
C VAL A 364 1.08 -16.78 17.64
N HIS A 365 2.11 -16.53 16.85
CA HIS A 365 3.49 -16.95 17.09
C HIS A 365 4.36 -15.76 17.49
N THR A 366 5.14 -15.90 18.56
CA THR A 366 6.11 -14.88 18.99
C THR A 366 7.44 -15.50 19.40
N SER A 367 8.55 -14.97 18.90
CA SER A 367 9.90 -15.45 19.19
C SER A 367 10.84 -14.30 19.58
N GLY A 368 11.34 -14.30 20.80
CA GLY A 368 12.29 -13.31 21.33
C GLY A 368 12.18 -13.18 22.84
N ASP A 369 13.26 -12.77 23.51
CA ASP A 369 13.27 -12.61 24.96
C ASP A 369 12.41 -11.41 25.37
N ASN A 370 11.76 -11.48 26.53
CA ASN A 370 10.87 -10.45 27.08
C ASN A 370 9.62 -10.15 26.23
N SER A 371 9.24 -11.07 25.34
CA SER A 371 8.07 -10.91 24.49
C SER A 371 6.77 -10.96 25.28
N THR A 372 5.74 -10.25 24.84
CA THR A 372 4.44 -10.18 25.50
C THR A 372 3.31 -10.48 24.52
N VAL A 373 2.47 -11.47 24.83
CA VAL A 373 1.21 -11.73 24.13
C VAL A 373 0.04 -11.47 25.08
N THR A 374 -0.90 -10.62 24.67
CA THR A 374 -2.12 -10.32 25.44
C THR A 374 -3.36 -10.61 24.63
N VAL A 375 -4.20 -11.52 25.11
CA VAL A 375 -5.54 -11.82 24.57
C VAL A 375 -6.60 -11.34 25.55
N SER A 376 -7.36 -10.34 25.16
CA SER A 376 -8.41 -9.71 25.99
C SER A 376 -9.80 -9.76 25.34
N GLY A 377 -9.87 -10.19 24.09
CA GLY A 377 -11.08 -10.35 23.28
C GLY A 377 -10.74 -11.04 21.96
N GLY A 378 -11.71 -11.12 21.04
CA GLY A 378 -11.54 -11.77 19.75
C GLY A 378 -11.53 -13.30 19.81
N THR A 379 -11.26 -13.90 18.66
CA THR A 379 -11.14 -15.34 18.46
C THR A 379 -9.81 -15.65 17.76
N ILE A 380 -9.08 -16.62 18.30
CA ILE A 380 -7.89 -17.21 17.69
C ILE A 380 -8.21 -18.69 17.45
N GLU A 381 -8.21 -19.11 16.20
CA GLU A 381 -8.42 -20.49 15.75
C GLU A 381 -7.14 -20.97 15.05
N ALA A 382 -6.64 -22.13 15.46
CA ALA A 382 -5.45 -22.78 14.89
C ALA A 382 -5.64 -24.30 14.76
N GLU A 383 -4.98 -24.98 13.81
CA GLU A 383 -4.91 -26.46 13.86
C GLU A 383 -3.79 -26.91 14.82
N GLU A 384 -2.58 -26.34 14.79
CA GLU A 384 -1.52 -26.74 15.72
C GLU A 384 -1.58 -25.94 17.03
N GLU A 385 -1.15 -24.67 17.05
CA GLU A 385 -1.03 -23.89 18.28
C GLU A 385 -1.80 -22.57 18.25
N GLY A 386 -2.67 -22.35 19.24
CA GLY A 386 -3.42 -21.10 19.35
C GLY A 386 -2.51 -19.91 19.62
N VAL A 387 -1.75 -19.97 20.71
CA VAL A 387 -0.68 -19.01 21.04
C VAL A 387 0.61 -19.75 21.30
N TYR A 388 1.65 -19.44 20.52
CA TYR A 388 2.96 -20.04 20.61
C TYR A 388 4.01 -18.99 20.93
N THR A 389 4.76 -19.14 22.02
CA THR A 389 5.76 -18.16 22.44
C THR A 389 7.10 -18.83 22.80
N ILE A 390 8.19 -18.40 22.16
CA ILE A 390 9.56 -18.80 22.51
C ILE A 390 10.35 -17.58 22.98
N GLY A 391 11.04 -17.71 24.11
CA GLY A 391 11.96 -16.72 24.63
C GLY A 391 11.89 -16.60 26.14
N ASN A 392 12.99 -16.22 26.78
CA ASN A 392 13.06 -16.08 28.22
C ASN A 392 12.29 -14.84 28.68
N ASN A 393 11.75 -14.86 29.89
CA ASN A 393 10.97 -13.78 30.49
C ASN A 393 9.74 -13.38 29.65
N SER A 394 9.23 -14.30 28.82
CA SER A 394 8.06 -14.04 27.99
C SER A 394 6.78 -14.11 28.81
N THR A 395 5.79 -13.30 28.43
CA THR A 395 4.51 -13.22 29.15
C THR A 395 3.34 -13.45 28.20
N VAL A 396 2.48 -14.43 28.51
CA VAL A 396 1.18 -14.61 27.86
C VAL A 396 0.07 -14.28 28.86
N THR A 397 -0.82 -13.37 28.51
CA THR A 397 -1.97 -12.98 29.34
C THR A 397 -3.28 -13.18 28.59
N VAL A 398 -4.15 -14.03 29.12
CA VAL A 398 -5.52 -14.24 28.62
C VAL A 398 -6.51 -13.70 29.65
N SER A 399 -7.23 -12.66 29.30
CA SER A 399 -8.21 -11.97 30.17
C SER A 399 -9.63 -11.96 29.58
N GLY A 400 -9.76 -12.37 28.32
CA GLY A 400 -11.01 -12.48 27.56
C GLY A 400 -10.76 -13.21 26.24
N GLY A 401 -11.74 -13.20 25.35
CA GLY A 401 -11.64 -13.87 24.04
C GLY A 401 -11.69 -15.39 24.09
N THR A 402 -11.47 -16.00 22.93
CA THR A 402 -11.42 -17.45 22.72
C THR A 402 -10.14 -17.82 22.00
N ILE A 403 -9.45 -18.84 22.50
CA ILE A 403 -8.32 -19.50 21.84
C ILE A 403 -8.73 -20.96 21.65
N GLU A 404 -8.84 -21.39 20.40
CA GLU A 404 -9.16 -22.75 19.98
C GLU A 404 -7.99 -23.28 19.12
N ALA A 405 -7.47 -24.44 19.48
CA ALA A 405 -6.40 -25.12 18.75
C ALA A 405 -6.68 -26.64 18.67
N GLU A 406 -6.19 -27.39 17.69
CA GLU A 406 -6.25 -28.86 17.81
C GLU A 406 -5.14 -29.35 18.75
N GLN A 407 -3.86 -28.96 18.61
CA GLN A 407 -2.83 -29.46 19.53
C GLN A 407 -2.77 -28.67 20.85
N GLU A 408 -2.41 -27.39 20.79
CA GLU A 408 -2.00 -26.64 21.97
C GLU A 408 -2.68 -25.27 22.03
N GLY A 409 -3.47 -25.03 23.07
CA GLY A 409 -4.14 -23.73 23.23
C GLY A 409 -3.12 -22.62 23.46
N VAL A 410 -2.23 -22.81 24.44
CA VAL A 410 -1.08 -21.94 24.68
C VAL A 410 0.18 -22.78 24.87
N TYR A 411 1.16 -22.62 24.00
CA TYR A 411 2.52 -23.14 24.15
C TYR A 411 3.49 -22.01 24.54
N SER A 412 4.28 -22.21 25.58
CA SER A 412 5.31 -21.26 26.00
C SER A 412 6.61 -21.96 26.37
N GLU A 413 7.70 -21.60 25.68
CA GLU A 413 9.04 -22.13 25.91
C GLU A 413 10.02 -21.01 26.26
N GLY A 414 10.68 -21.16 27.41
CA GLY A 414 11.72 -20.23 27.86
C GLY A 414 11.76 -20.11 29.38
N ASP A 415 12.92 -19.75 29.91
CA ASP A 415 13.08 -19.56 31.35
C ASP A 415 12.37 -18.31 31.84
N ASP A 416 11.92 -18.32 33.09
CA ASP A 416 11.27 -17.19 33.76
C ASP A 416 9.98 -16.70 33.06
N SER A 417 9.41 -17.51 32.17
CA SER A 417 8.19 -17.19 31.41
C SER A 417 6.90 -17.34 32.24
N THR A 418 5.90 -16.53 31.94
CA THR A 418 4.64 -16.46 32.69
C THR A 418 3.42 -16.57 31.79
N VAL A 419 2.50 -17.47 32.13
CA VAL A 419 1.15 -17.56 31.53
C VAL A 419 0.10 -17.20 32.58
N THR A 420 -0.72 -16.18 32.32
CA THR A 420 -1.81 -15.75 33.21
C THR A 420 -3.15 -15.82 32.51
N VAL A 421 -4.09 -16.59 33.07
CA VAL A 421 -5.48 -16.66 32.64
C VAL A 421 -6.38 -16.08 33.72
N SER A 422 -7.09 -15.02 33.41
CA SER A 422 -8.02 -14.33 34.32
C SER A 422 -9.45 -14.24 33.78
N GLY A 423 -9.64 -14.61 32.51
CA GLY A 423 -10.91 -14.67 31.79
C GLY A 423 -10.73 -15.39 30.46
N GLY A 424 -11.75 -15.36 29.60
CA GLY A 424 -11.72 -16.01 28.29
C GLY A 424 -11.82 -17.53 28.33
N THR A 425 -11.65 -18.15 27.17
CA THR A 425 -11.63 -19.61 26.97
C THR A 425 -10.35 -20.00 26.23
N ILE A 426 -9.65 -21.00 26.75
CA ILE A 426 -8.58 -21.73 26.07
C ILE A 426 -9.07 -23.16 25.93
N GLU A 427 -9.12 -23.63 24.69
CA GLU A 427 -9.60 -24.96 24.33
C GLU A 427 -8.63 -25.58 23.33
N ALA A 428 -8.19 -26.80 23.62
CA ALA A 428 -7.37 -27.58 22.70
C ALA A 428 -7.70 -29.06 22.78
N ASP A 429 -7.21 -29.89 21.86
CA ASP A 429 -7.39 -31.34 21.95
C ASP A 429 -6.35 -31.94 22.91
N ASP A 430 -5.06 -31.65 22.70
CA ASP A 430 -3.97 -32.26 23.48
C ASP A 430 -3.63 -31.48 24.76
N TYR A 431 -3.27 -30.20 24.65
CA TYR A 431 -2.84 -29.37 25.79
C TYR A 431 -3.54 -28.01 25.84
N GLY A 432 -4.23 -27.72 26.94
CA GLY A 432 -4.78 -26.38 27.14
C GLY A 432 -3.67 -25.34 27.29
N ILE A 433 -2.77 -25.55 28.24
CA ILE A 433 -1.53 -24.78 28.44
C ILE A 433 -0.37 -25.75 28.53
N ASN A 434 0.60 -25.61 27.63
CA ASN A 434 1.85 -26.33 27.60
C ASN A 434 3.02 -25.36 27.90
N ILE A 435 3.76 -25.58 28.99
CA ILE A 435 4.86 -24.70 29.38
C ILE A 435 6.17 -25.47 29.58
N HIS A 436 7.22 -24.98 28.91
CA HIS A 436 8.57 -25.53 28.92
C HIS A 436 9.57 -24.48 29.43
N GLY A 437 10.43 -24.87 30.37
CA GLY A 437 11.50 -24.00 30.89
C GLY A 437 11.52 -23.90 32.41
N ASP A 438 12.62 -23.36 32.94
CA ASP A 438 12.82 -23.20 34.38
C ASP A 438 12.18 -21.90 34.89
N ARG A 439 11.74 -21.90 36.15
CA ARG A 439 11.20 -20.71 36.85
C ARG A 439 9.93 -20.15 36.18
N THR A 440 9.25 -21.00 35.44
CA THR A 440 8.00 -20.66 34.75
C THR A 440 6.81 -20.62 35.69
N THR A 441 5.83 -19.77 35.38
CA THR A 441 4.64 -19.57 36.22
C THR A 441 3.37 -19.64 35.39
N VAL A 442 2.41 -20.46 35.82
CA VAL A 442 1.05 -20.47 35.30
C VAL A 442 0.07 -20.05 36.40
N THR A 443 -0.71 -19.00 36.14
CA THR A 443 -1.78 -18.56 37.05
C THR A 443 -3.12 -18.56 36.33
N VAL A 444 -4.04 -19.44 36.74
CA VAL A 444 -5.43 -19.46 36.26
C VAL A 444 -6.33 -18.97 37.39
N SER A 445 -6.68 -17.69 37.37
CA SER A 445 -7.51 -17.03 38.39
C SER A 445 -8.98 -16.85 37.97
N GLY A 446 -9.27 -17.02 36.68
CA GLY A 446 -10.60 -16.97 36.06
C GLY A 446 -10.57 -17.61 34.67
N GLY A 447 -11.69 -17.56 33.94
CA GLY A 447 -11.79 -18.15 32.61
C GLY A 447 -11.90 -19.68 32.60
N THR A 448 -11.78 -20.25 31.41
CA THR A 448 -11.82 -21.70 31.15
C THR A 448 -10.55 -22.14 30.45
N VAL A 449 -9.91 -23.20 30.95
CA VAL A 449 -8.85 -23.95 30.26
C VAL A 449 -9.32 -25.38 30.17
N ARG A 450 -9.56 -25.89 28.97
CA ARG A 450 -10.09 -27.25 28.79
C ARG A 450 -9.43 -27.98 27.65
N THR A 451 -9.46 -29.31 27.73
CA THR A 451 -9.15 -30.17 26.60
C THR A 451 -10.37 -30.93 26.09
N THR A 452 -10.45 -31.18 24.78
CA THR A 452 -11.58 -31.92 24.20
C THR A 452 -11.34 -33.42 24.13
N GLU A 453 -10.08 -33.87 24.08
CA GLU A 453 -9.74 -35.30 24.07
C GLU A 453 -9.86 -35.96 25.45
N GLU A 454 -10.20 -37.26 25.44
CA GLU A 454 -10.38 -38.08 26.66
C GLU A 454 -9.12 -38.11 27.55
N ASN A 455 -7.93 -37.98 26.96
CA ASN A 455 -6.65 -37.97 27.67
C ASN A 455 -5.91 -36.62 27.63
N GLY A 456 -6.56 -35.57 27.11
CA GLY A 456 -5.96 -34.24 27.03
C GLY A 456 -5.53 -33.71 28.41
N THR A 457 -4.51 -32.87 28.40
CA THR A 457 -3.91 -32.26 29.58
C THR A 457 -4.18 -30.78 29.59
N ALA A 458 -5.08 -30.33 30.46
CA ALA A 458 -5.43 -28.92 30.56
C ALA A 458 -4.21 -28.04 30.89
N ILE A 459 -3.29 -28.50 31.75
CA ILE A 459 -2.05 -27.79 32.04
C ILE A 459 -0.90 -28.80 32.20
N TYR A 460 0.15 -28.63 31.39
CA TYR A 460 1.37 -29.43 31.39
C TYR A 460 2.60 -28.56 31.65
N PHE A 461 3.52 -29.07 32.48
CA PHE A 461 4.81 -28.45 32.74
C PHE A 461 5.96 -29.42 32.42
N GLU A 462 6.95 -28.93 31.66
CA GLU A 462 8.24 -29.60 31.49
C GLU A 462 9.39 -28.65 31.83
N PHE A 463 10.20 -29.05 32.82
CA PHE A 463 11.40 -28.30 33.18
C PHE A 463 12.58 -28.85 32.39
N THR A 464 13.19 -27.99 31.57
CA THR A 464 14.25 -28.34 30.62
C THR A 464 15.66 -28.00 31.13
N GLY A 465 15.78 -27.46 32.34
CA GLY A 465 17.02 -26.86 32.85
C GLY A 465 18.27 -27.74 32.83
N GLU A 466 19.40 -27.16 32.41
CA GLU A 466 20.73 -27.69 32.69
C GLU A 466 21.15 -27.35 34.13
N GLY A 467 21.15 -28.33 35.04
CA GLY A 467 21.56 -28.05 36.43
C GLY A 467 21.16 -29.12 37.44
N SER A 468 21.30 -28.80 38.73
CA SER A 468 20.76 -29.67 39.78
C SER A 468 19.23 -29.54 39.81
N PRO A 469 18.47 -30.64 40.01
CA PRO A 469 17.00 -30.62 40.05
C PRO A 469 16.38 -29.64 41.07
N GLU A 470 17.18 -29.11 42.01
CA GLU A 470 16.75 -28.12 42.99
C GLU A 470 16.43 -26.74 42.36
N ASN A 471 16.85 -26.50 41.12
CA ASN A 471 16.57 -25.26 40.38
C ASN A 471 15.40 -25.38 39.38
N TRP A 472 14.90 -26.60 39.14
CA TRP A 472 13.72 -26.87 38.30
C TRP A 472 12.46 -26.58 39.09
N ALA A 473 12.17 -25.29 39.26
CA ALA A 473 11.00 -24.82 39.97
C ALA A 473 10.05 -24.15 38.97
N GLY A 474 8.77 -24.49 39.07
CA GLY A 474 7.69 -23.73 38.45
C GLY A 474 6.58 -23.52 39.47
N SER A 475 5.64 -22.64 39.16
CA SER A 475 4.48 -22.42 40.02
C SER A 475 3.18 -22.52 39.24
N LEU A 476 2.20 -23.22 39.83
CA LEU A 476 0.84 -23.30 39.32
C LEU A 476 -0.11 -22.74 40.39
N THR A 477 -0.81 -21.66 40.06
CA THR A 477 -1.86 -21.10 40.92
C THR A 477 -3.22 -21.22 40.24
N ILE A 478 -4.14 -21.99 40.83
CA ILE A 478 -5.54 -22.04 40.40
C ILE A 478 -6.41 -21.27 41.42
N GLY A 479 -6.90 -20.11 41.00
CA GLY A 479 -7.68 -19.18 41.82
C GLY A 479 -9.19 -19.45 41.78
N THR A 480 -9.92 -18.69 42.59
CA THR A 480 -11.39 -18.78 42.66
C THR A 480 -12.03 -18.21 41.41
N GLY A 481 -12.76 -19.04 40.66
CA GLY A 481 -13.45 -18.63 39.43
C GLY A 481 -12.84 -19.22 38.16
N ALA A 482 -11.70 -19.89 38.27
CA ALA A 482 -11.12 -20.70 37.19
C ALA A 482 -11.94 -21.98 36.96
N THR A 483 -12.09 -22.35 35.69
CA THR A 483 -12.56 -23.67 35.27
C THR A 483 -11.40 -24.37 34.54
N VAL A 484 -10.95 -25.50 35.06
CA VAL A 484 -9.87 -26.29 34.45
C VAL A 484 -10.40 -27.71 34.24
N GLU A 485 -10.56 -28.11 32.98
CA GLU A 485 -11.16 -29.39 32.56
C GLU A 485 -10.16 -30.22 31.75
N GLY A 486 -9.53 -31.20 32.40
CA GLY A 486 -8.52 -32.06 31.81
C GLY A 486 -7.49 -32.50 32.86
N ASN A 487 -6.41 -33.15 32.42
CA ASN A 487 -5.34 -33.55 33.33
C ASN A 487 -4.45 -32.36 33.74
N LEU A 488 -3.82 -32.47 34.91
CA LEU A 488 -2.76 -31.58 35.37
C LEU A 488 -1.50 -32.42 35.54
N LEU A 489 -0.46 -32.12 34.78
CA LEU A 489 0.75 -32.94 34.71
C LEU A 489 2.03 -32.09 34.87
N ALA A 490 3.07 -32.71 35.43
CA ALA A 490 4.46 -32.29 35.22
C ALA A 490 5.34 -33.52 35.09
N GLU A 491 6.30 -33.46 34.17
CA GLU A 491 7.23 -34.56 33.92
C GLU A 491 8.45 -34.53 34.85
N SER A 492 8.87 -33.35 35.30
CA SER A 492 10.05 -33.14 36.15
C SER A 492 9.81 -32.02 37.18
N GLY A 493 10.79 -31.75 38.07
CA GLY A 493 10.76 -30.57 38.96
C GLY A 493 9.91 -30.66 40.23
N THR A 494 9.82 -29.54 40.95
CA THR A 494 9.04 -29.39 42.20
C THR A 494 8.01 -28.28 42.06
N PHE A 495 6.74 -28.57 42.35
CA PHE A 495 5.67 -27.57 42.45
C PHE A 495 5.62 -26.93 43.83
N ALA A 496 5.43 -25.61 43.87
CA ALA A 496 5.08 -24.86 45.07
C ALA A 496 3.57 -24.57 45.13
#